data_AF-A0A7C7EBE9-F1
#
_entry.id   AF-A0A7C7EBE9-F1
#
_cell.length_a   1.000
_cell.length_b   1.000
_cell.length_c   1.000
_cell.angle_alpha   90.00
_cell.angle_beta   90.00
_cell.angle_gamma   90.00
#
_symmetry.space_group_name_H-M   'P 1'
#
loop_
_entity.id
_entity.type
_entity.pdbx_description
1 polymer ?
#
loop_
_entity_poly.entity_id
_entity_poly.type
_entity_poly.pdbx_seq_one_letter_code
_entity_poly.pdbx_strand_id
1 'polypeptide(L)'
;LSAIEHIFYKQNPSINIMGISMLPVIKAIEEGEPAELIIDKYGLVSLGVERFNADGLILGCTHLPYLQSELLKNLNVPIIDPAEEMLKLLTSNK
;
A
#
# COMPACT_ATOMS: atom_id res chain seq x y z
N LEU A 1 7.77 -1.16 10.30
CA LEU A 1 7.76 -1.90 9.02
C LEU A 1 8.44 -3.27 9.09
N SER A 2 9.46 -3.48 9.92
CA SER A 2 10.26 -4.73 9.95
C SER A 2 9.44 -6.02 10.12
N ALA A 3 8.30 -5.99 10.82
CA ALA A 3 7.47 -7.18 11.01
C ALA A 3 6.84 -7.70 9.70
N ILE A 4 6.37 -6.82 8.82
CA ILE A 4 5.75 -7.20 7.55
C ILE A 4 6.81 -7.85 6.66
N GLU A 5 7.91 -7.14 6.41
CA GLU A 5 9.03 -7.64 5.58
C GLU A 5 9.54 -8.99 6.08
N HIS A 6 9.72 -9.15 7.40
CA HIS A 6 10.15 -10.41 7.99
C HIS A 6 9.19 -11.57 7.71
N ILE A 7 7.88 -11.34 7.80
CA ILE A 7 6.86 -12.36 7.51
C ILE A 7 6.92 -12.77 6.03
N PHE A 8 7.01 -11.80 5.12
CA PHE A 8 7.10 -12.08 3.69
C PHE A 8 8.36 -12.88 3.34
N TYR A 9 9.53 -12.49 3.84
CA TYR A 9 10.77 -13.25 3.63
C TYR A 9 10.72 -14.66 4.23
N LYS A 10 10.06 -14.84 5.38
CA LYS A 10 9.88 -16.16 5.99
C LYS A 10 9.03 -17.09 5.11
N GLN A 11 8.03 -16.55 4.41
CA GLN A 11 7.16 -17.33 3.52
C GLN A 11 7.78 -17.55 2.13
N ASN A 12 8.48 -16.55 1.60
CA ASN A 12 9.18 -16.63 0.33
C ASN A 12 10.54 -15.91 0.42
N PRO A 13 11.64 -16.63 0.66
CA PRO A 13 12.97 -16.01 0.77
C PRO A 13 13.48 -15.33 -0.51
N SER A 14 12.87 -15.62 -1.66
CA SER A 14 13.24 -15.04 -2.96
C SER A 14 12.45 -13.78 -3.33
N ILE A 15 11.48 -13.38 -2.50
CA ILE A 15 10.68 -12.17 -2.77
C ILE A 15 11.54 -10.91 -2.63
N ASN A 16 11.39 -9.98 -3.56
CA ASN A 16 11.96 -8.65 -3.43
C ASN A 16 10.94 -7.73 -2.76
N ILE A 17 11.33 -7.09 -1.65
CA ILE A 17 10.46 -6.19 -0.89
C ILE A 17 11.12 -4.84 -0.76
N MET A 18 10.32 -3.79 -0.97
CA MET A 18 10.70 -2.43 -0.64
C MET A 18 9.67 -1.80 0.29
N GLY A 19 10.10 -1.47 1.51
CA GLY A 19 9.33 -0.66 2.44
C GLY A 19 9.53 0.83 2.17
N ILE A 20 8.44 1.57 2.02
CA ILE A 20 8.45 3.04 1.92
C ILE A 20 7.74 3.61 3.13
N SER A 21 8.37 4.58 3.79
CA SER A 21 7.78 5.31 4.92
C SER A 21 7.76 6.79 4.60
N MET A 22 6.56 7.38 4.53
CA MET A 22 6.38 8.80 4.22
C MET A 22 5.36 9.43 5.16
N LEU A 23 5.82 9.89 6.31
CA LEU A 23 4.97 10.55 7.32
C LEU A 23 4.17 11.74 6.77
N PRO A 24 4.68 12.58 5.84
CA PRO A 24 3.90 13.65 5.24
C PRO A 24 2.61 13.20 4.54
N VAL A 25 2.60 12.02 3.91
CA VAL A 25 1.39 11.45 3.28
C VAL A 25 0.33 11.19 4.34
N ILE A 26 0.71 10.61 5.48
CA ILE A 26 -0.23 10.30 6.57
C ILE A 26 -0.82 11.59 7.14
N LYS A 27 0.00 12.63 7.36
CA LYS A 27 -0.49 13.92 7.83
C LYS A 27 -1.48 14.56 6.86
N ALA A 28 -1.21 14.52 5.56
CA ALA A 28 -2.12 15.05 4.55
C ALA A 28 -3.48 14.32 4.56
N ILE A 29 -3.47 12.99 4.77
CA ILE A 29 -4.70 12.21 4.95
C ILE A 29 -5.46 12.66 6.21
N GLU A 30 -4.75 12.81 7.34
CA GLU A 30 -5.34 13.27 8.61
C GLU A 30 -5.91 14.69 8.53
N GLU A 31 -5.30 15.56 7.72
CA GLU A 31 -5.77 16.92 7.43
C GLU A 31 -6.95 16.94 6.44
N GLY A 32 -7.34 15.79 5.88
CA GLY A 32 -8.45 15.67 4.94
C GLY A 32 -8.14 16.17 3.54
N GLU A 33 -6.86 16.23 3.15
CA GLU A 33 -6.49 16.55 1.77
C GLU A 33 -7.10 15.50 0.80
N PRO A 34 -7.64 15.91 -0.35
CA PRO A 34 -8.14 14.98 -1.37
C PRO A 34 -7.07 13.98 -1.84
N ALA A 35 -7.45 12.70 -1.97
CA ALA A 35 -6.53 11.62 -2.36
C ALA A 35 -5.74 11.90 -3.65
N GLU A 36 -6.38 12.47 -4.68
CA GLU A 36 -5.74 12.85 -5.95
C GLU A 36 -4.60 13.86 -5.73
N LEU A 37 -4.84 14.90 -4.92
CA LEU A 37 -3.83 15.90 -4.60
C LEU A 37 -2.66 15.31 -3.81
N ILE A 38 -2.93 14.40 -2.87
CA ILE A 38 -1.88 13.70 -2.11
C ILE A 38 -1.03 12.87 -3.06
N ILE A 39 -1.66 12.09 -3.95
CA ILE A 39 -0.97 11.19 -4.88
C ILE A 39 -0.05 11.98 -5.82
N ASP A 40 -0.55 13.08 -6.38
CA ASP A 40 0.21 13.94 -7.29
C ASP A 40 1.37 14.64 -6.57
N LYS A 41 1.09 15.26 -5.41
CA LYS A 41 2.07 16.00 -4.59
C LYS A 41 3.25 15.14 -4.18
N TYR A 42 3.01 13.87 -3.86
CA TYR A 42 4.04 12.93 -3.40
C TYR A 42 4.50 11.94 -4.47
N GLY A 43 3.98 12.04 -5.70
CA GLY A 43 4.37 11.20 -6.84
C GLY A 43 4.14 9.70 -6.62
N LEU A 44 3.09 9.33 -5.88
CA LEU A 44 2.91 7.96 -5.37
C LEU A 44 2.78 6.90 -6.47
N VAL A 45 2.19 7.26 -7.62
CA VAL A 45 2.09 6.36 -8.78
C VAL A 45 3.46 6.00 -9.35
N SER A 46 4.31 7.01 -9.57
CA SER A 46 5.67 6.82 -10.10
C SER A 46 6.56 5.99 -9.17
N LEU A 47 6.35 6.10 -7.85
CA LEU A 47 7.03 5.27 -6.87
C LEU A 47 6.66 3.79 -7.06
N GLY A 48 5.38 3.46 -7.25
CA GLY A 48 4.93 2.07 -7.36
C GLY A 48 5.32 1.36 -8.66
N VAL A 49 5.16 2.03 -9.80
CA VAL A 49 5.27 1.39 -11.13
C VAL A 49 6.62 1.66 -11.78
N GLU A 50 7.03 2.92 -11.84
CA GLU A 50 8.11 3.32 -12.74
C GLU A 50 9.50 3.08 -12.13
N ARG A 51 9.63 3.23 -10.81
CA ARG A 51 10.94 3.13 -10.15
C ARG A 51 11.31 1.73 -9.71
N PHE A 52 10.32 0.94 -9.29
CA PHE A 52 10.58 -0.37 -8.68
C PHE A 52 10.01 -1.54 -9.47
N ASN A 53 9.17 -1.28 -10.49
CA ASN A 53 8.52 -2.32 -11.29
C ASN A 53 7.92 -3.43 -10.39
N ALA A 54 7.21 -3.01 -9.35
CA ALA A 54 6.68 -3.93 -8.34
C ALA A 54 5.51 -4.73 -8.91
N ASP A 55 5.42 -6.01 -8.57
CA ASP A 55 4.30 -6.88 -8.97
C ASP A 55 3.01 -6.62 -8.16
N GLY A 56 3.10 -5.81 -7.10
CA GLY A 56 1.98 -5.46 -6.24
C GLY A 56 2.36 -4.43 -5.18
N LEU A 57 1.34 -3.79 -4.61
CA LEU A 57 1.48 -2.77 -3.57
C LEU A 57 0.73 -3.19 -2.31
N ILE A 58 1.37 -3.07 -1.15
CA ILE A 58 0.75 -3.35 0.15
C ILE A 58 0.52 -2.03 0.89
N LEU A 59 -0.71 -1.81 1.34
CA LEU A 59 -1.08 -0.68 2.17
C LEU A 59 -0.69 -0.95 3.64
N GLY A 60 0.60 -0.77 3.95
CA GLY A 60 1.18 -1.14 5.25
C GLY A 60 0.80 -0.26 6.46
N CYS A 61 -0.16 0.65 6.32
CA CYS A 61 -0.66 1.52 7.38
C CYS A 61 -2.17 1.71 7.21
N THR A 62 -2.91 1.72 8.32
CA THR A 62 -4.38 1.77 8.36
C THR A 62 -5.00 3.02 7.73
N HIS A 63 -4.23 4.09 7.51
CA HIS A 63 -4.69 5.30 6.82
C HIS A 63 -4.66 5.16 5.30
N LEU A 64 -3.76 4.33 4.76
CA LEU A 64 -3.49 4.23 3.34
C LEU A 64 -4.64 3.70 2.47
N PRO A 65 -5.61 2.90 2.96
CA PRO A 65 -6.81 2.56 2.20
C PRO A 65 -7.59 3.78 1.69
N TYR A 66 -7.45 4.95 2.34
CA TYR A 66 -8.00 6.22 1.85
C TYR A 66 -7.55 6.56 0.42
N LEU A 67 -6.32 6.19 0.04
CA LEU A 67 -5.74 6.48 -1.28
C LEU A 67 -6.03 5.40 -2.32
N GLN A 68 -6.57 4.23 -1.91
CA GLN A 68 -6.61 3.03 -2.74
C GLN A 68 -7.41 3.21 -4.03
N SER A 69 -8.61 3.79 -3.95
CA SER A 69 -9.48 3.99 -5.11
C SER A 69 -8.86 4.88 -6.18
N GLU A 70 -8.08 5.88 -5.76
CA GLU A 70 -7.40 6.82 -6.65
C GLU A 70 -6.11 6.21 -7.22
N LEU A 71 -5.35 5.47 -6.40
CA LEU A 71 -4.18 4.72 -6.86
C LEU A 71 -4.56 3.69 -7.93
N LEU A 72 -5.66 2.97 -7.76
CA LEU A 72 -6.15 1.96 -8.72
C LEU A 72 -6.49 2.54 -10.11
N LYS A 73 -6.73 3.85 -10.24
CA LYS A 73 -6.98 4.46 -11.55
C LYS A 73 -5.72 4.52 -12.42
N ASN A 74 -4.54 4.54 -11.78
CA ASN A 74 -3.25 4.76 -12.43
C ASN A 74 -2.28 3.59 -12.26
N LEU A 75 -2.52 2.70 -11.29
CA LEU A 75 -1.71 1.51 -11.04
C LEU A 75 -2.35 0.28 -11.70
N ASN A 76 -1.57 -0.42 -12.53
CA ASN A 76 -1.98 -1.68 -13.17
C ASN A 76 -1.60 -2.93 -12.35
N VAL A 77 -1.23 -2.75 -11.09
CA VAL A 77 -0.76 -3.82 -10.19
C VAL A 77 -1.75 -3.97 -9.03
N PRO A 78 -1.91 -5.19 -8.48
CA PRO A 78 -2.79 -5.40 -7.34
C PRO A 78 -2.37 -4.53 -6.15
N ILE A 79 -3.35 -3.85 -5.56
CA ILE A 79 -3.20 -3.16 -4.27
C ILE A 79 -3.89 -4.01 -3.21
N ILE A 80 -3.15 -4.35 -2.15
CA ILE A 80 -3.60 -5.20 -1.06
C ILE A 80 -3.75 -4.36 0.20
N ASP A 81 -4.97 -4.30 0.73
CA ASP A 81 -5.25 -3.83 2.09
C ASP A 81 -5.24 -5.04 3.05
N PRO A 82 -4.26 -5.14 3.96
CA PRO A 82 -4.23 -6.20 4.97
C PRO A 82 -5.49 -6.26 5.84
N ALA A 83 -6.20 -5.14 6.06
CA ALA A 83 -7.41 -5.13 6.86
C ALA A 83 -8.58 -5.85 6.16
N GLU A 84 -8.73 -5.62 4.84
CA GLU A 84 -9.72 -6.34 4.03
C GLU A 84 -9.42 -7.85 3.97
N GLU A 85 -8.16 -8.22 3.74
CA GLU A 85 -7.75 -9.63 3.69
C GLU A 85 -7.98 -10.34 5.04
N MET A 86 -7.66 -9.66 6.15
CA MET A 86 -7.95 -10.17 7.48
C MET A 86 -9.46 -10.37 7.70
N LEU A 87 -10.29 -9.41 7.28
CA LEU A 87 -11.76 -9.54 7.40
C LEU A 87 -12.29 -10.71 6.57
N LYS A 88 -11.78 -10.91 5.34
CA LYS A 88 -12.13 -12.07 4.50
C LYS A 88 -11.80 -13.37 5.23
N LEU A 89 -10.61 -13.51 5.82
CA LEU A 89 -10.22 -14.71 6.57
C LEU A 89 -11.13 -15.00 7.78
N LEU A 90 -11.51 -13.95 8.51
CA LEU A 90 -12.39 -14.07 9.68
C LEU A 90 -13.84 -14.43 9.31
N THR A 91 -14.30 -14.02 8.13
CA THR A 91 -15.68 -14.18 7.70
C THR A 91 -15.90 -15.37 6.76
N SER A 92 -14.84 -15.87 6.12
CA SER A 92 -14.88 -17.02 5.20
C SER A 92 -14.94 -18.38 5.91
N ASN A 93 -14.75 -18.43 7.23
CA ASN A 93 -14.91 -19.66 8.03
C ASN A 93 -16.37 -19.86 8.50
N LYS A 94 -17.35 -19.58 7.63
CA LYS A 94 -18.77 -19.91 7.85
C LYS A 94 -19.20 -21.07 6.96
#